data_AF-A0A930UY15-F1
#
_entry.id   AF-A0A930UY15-F1
#
_cell.length_a   1.000
_cell.length_b   1.000
_cell.length_c   1.000
_cell.angle_alpha   90.00
_cell.angle_beta   90.00
_cell.angle_gamma   90.00
#
_symmetry.space_group_name_H-M   'P 1'
#
loop_
_entity.id
_entity.type
_entity.pdbx_description
1 polymer ?
#
loop_
_entity_poly.entity_id
_entity_poly.type
_entity_poly.pdbx_seq_one_letter_code
_entity_poly.pdbx_strand_id
1 'polypeptide(L)'
;MNVVQMPVDADARLLNRAYELEQIERAVSQGTTTMVSGGAGVGVTTTLGAAASHARAAGRRVVTIAASAWARSNISQLEPLLLLVDGSDLVVVDDVHRLQPPTVDALGMALTDLGATLLVGTHGQAGSLFERAENEHVGLAGLDRAAVALLVSEAFGREMGPSDPLVAAFHRATNGRPSALRAHLDDPDVREAVSGMRVPDPGMIVQAAARVLPERVQHQVARLDGEQQIALAIVALGGETVPANLLEVAAGVDQMRACAEIGLLRRADYGGYRFRQGSVREMITMSVAPQVRSAASKRLVEAADALGYHLRPSEIERYATWY
;
A
#
# COMPACT_ATOMS: atom_id res chain seq x y z
N MET A 1 2.30 -13.28 -14.89
CA MET A 1 1.27 -12.81 -13.94
C MET A 1 1.67 -13.36 -12.58
N ASN A 2 1.80 -12.52 -11.56
CA ASN A 2 2.40 -12.93 -10.29
C ASN A 2 1.32 -13.43 -9.34
N VAL A 3 1.27 -14.74 -9.11
CA VAL A 3 0.75 -15.27 -7.85
C VAL A 3 1.69 -14.75 -6.78
N VAL A 4 1.31 -13.65 -6.12
CA VAL A 4 2.15 -13.07 -5.07
C VAL A 4 1.98 -13.96 -3.84
N GLN A 5 2.93 -14.88 -3.63
CA GLN A 5 3.18 -15.35 -2.27
C GLN A 5 3.63 -14.13 -1.48
N MET A 6 2.77 -13.66 -0.58
CA MET A 6 3.18 -12.64 0.38
C MET A 6 4.31 -13.23 1.25
N PRO A 7 5.36 -12.46 1.55
CA PRO A 7 6.40 -12.91 2.45
C PRO A 7 5.77 -13.28 3.81
N VAL A 8 6.26 -14.38 4.38
CA VAL A 8 5.77 -15.08 5.57
C VAL A 8 5.95 -14.28 6.88
N ASP A 9 6.48 -13.04 6.82
CA ASP A 9 6.72 -12.19 7.98
C ASP A 9 5.51 -11.28 8.35
N ALA A 10 4.28 -11.75 8.13
CA ALA A 10 3.07 -10.99 8.46
C ALA A 10 2.86 -10.84 9.99
N ASP A 11 3.38 -11.79 10.78
CA ASP A 11 3.09 -11.90 12.21
C ASP A 11 3.88 -10.90 13.07
N ALA A 12 5.06 -10.45 12.61
CA ALA A 12 5.96 -9.62 13.43
C ALA A 12 5.51 -8.16 13.60
N ARG A 13 4.43 -7.70 12.94
CA ARG A 13 4.11 -6.25 12.84
C ARG A 13 2.64 -5.86 13.04
N LEU A 14 1.80 -6.76 13.53
CA LEU A 14 0.41 -6.47 13.93
C LEU A 14 0.35 -5.75 15.29
N LEU A 15 1.04 -4.62 15.40
CA LEU A 15 1.10 -3.89 16.66
C LEU A 15 -0.27 -3.28 16.95
N ASN A 16 -0.86 -3.71 18.06
CA ASN A 16 -2.18 -3.28 18.53
C ASN A 16 -3.32 -3.51 17.51
N ARG A 17 -3.29 -4.64 16.82
CA ARG A 17 -4.35 -5.09 15.89
C ARG A 17 -4.98 -6.42 16.29
N ALA A 18 -4.71 -6.89 17.51
CA ALA A 18 -5.18 -8.20 17.97
C ALA A 18 -6.71 -8.27 17.99
N TYR A 19 -7.38 -7.20 18.41
CA TYR A 19 -8.84 -7.15 18.45
C TYR A 19 -9.46 -7.19 17.05
N GLU A 20 -9.00 -6.33 16.14
CA GLU A 20 -9.48 -6.31 14.76
C GLU A 20 -9.19 -7.62 14.04
N LEU A 21 -8.02 -8.21 14.28
CA LEU A 21 -7.65 -9.51 13.71
C LEU A 21 -8.54 -10.63 14.22
N GLU A 22 -8.81 -10.68 15.53
CA GLU A 22 -9.72 -11.67 16.13
C GLU A 22 -11.15 -11.53 15.56
N GLN A 23 -11.61 -10.29 15.38
CA GLN A 23 -12.90 -10.01 14.75
C GLN A 23 -12.96 -10.55 13.31
N ILE A 24 -11.91 -10.29 12.52
CA ILE A 24 -11.79 -10.78 11.14
C ILE A 24 -11.79 -12.32 11.11
N GLU A 25 -10.97 -12.96 11.94
CA GLU A 25 -10.85 -14.42 11.98
C GLU A 25 -12.16 -15.10 12.38
N ARG A 26 -12.87 -14.51 13.34
CA ARG A 26 -14.18 -14.99 13.77
C ARG A 26 -15.18 -14.95 12.62
N ALA A 27 -15.29 -13.82 11.94
CA ALA A 27 -16.20 -13.67 10.80
C ALA A 27 -15.84 -14.61 9.64
N VAL A 28 -14.55 -14.72 9.32
CA VAL A 28 -14.03 -15.64 8.30
C VAL A 28 -14.32 -17.11 8.63
N SER A 29 -14.22 -17.51 9.90
CA SER A 29 -14.54 -18.88 10.34
C SER A 29 -16.04 -19.21 10.26
N GLN A 30 -16.89 -18.19 10.35
CA GLN A 30 -18.34 -18.30 10.22
C GLN A 30 -18.81 -18.28 8.75
N GLY A 31 -17.89 -18.04 7.80
CA GLY A 31 -18.22 -17.93 6.38
C GLY A 31 -18.76 -16.56 5.98
N THR A 32 -18.69 -15.57 6.87
CA THR A 32 -19.20 -14.21 6.62
C THR A 32 -18.22 -13.43 5.74
N THR A 33 -18.74 -12.76 4.71
CA THR A 33 -17.96 -11.79 3.94
C THR A 33 -17.51 -10.67 4.85
N THR A 34 -16.20 -10.46 4.92
CA THR A 34 -15.57 -9.49 5.81
C THR A 34 -14.86 -8.41 5.01
N MET A 35 -15.19 -7.16 5.27
CA MET A 35 -14.54 -5.99 4.68
C MET A 35 -13.65 -5.29 5.71
N VAL A 36 -12.38 -5.16 5.38
CA VAL A 36 -11.37 -4.41 6.13
C VAL A 36 -11.15 -3.08 5.42
N SER A 37 -11.40 -1.98 6.12
CA SER A 37 -11.30 -0.64 5.55
C SER A 37 -10.40 0.26 6.39
N GLY A 38 -9.79 1.25 5.76
CA GLY A 38 -9.04 2.28 6.48
C GLY A 38 -8.25 3.18 5.54
N GLY A 39 -7.77 4.31 6.04
CA GLY A 39 -7.00 5.26 5.23
C GLY A 39 -5.77 4.63 4.58
N ALA A 40 -5.27 5.24 3.50
CA ALA A 40 -4.07 4.75 2.84
C ALA A 40 -2.91 4.58 3.85
N GLY A 41 -2.29 3.41 3.83
CA GLY A 41 -1.11 3.13 4.63
C GLY A 41 -1.33 2.91 6.13
N VAL A 42 -2.59 2.70 6.58
CA VAL A 42 -2.95 2.31 7.96
C VAL A 42 -2.71 0.82 8.28
N GLY A 43 -2.42 0.00 7.27
CA GLY A 43 -2.08 -1.41 7.42
C GLY A 43 -3.13 -2.41 6.93
N VAL A 44 -4.10 -2.03 6.09
CA VAL A 44 -5.12 -2.94 5.52
C VAL A 44 -4.49 -4.19 4.90
N THR A 45 -3.58 -4.04 3.93
CA THR A 45 -2.84 -5.16 3.31
C THR A 45 -2.12 -6.05 4.32
N THR A 46 -1.49 -5.45 5.35
CA THR A 46 -0.79 -6.21 6.40
C THR A 46 -1.77 -7.04 7.22
N THR A 47 -2.91 -6.46 7.61
CA THR A 47 -3.97 -7.15 8.36
C THR A 47 -4.57 -8.29 7.53
N LEU A 48 -4.84 -8.06 6.24
CA LEU A 48 -5.29 -9.11 5.32
C LEU A 48 -4.27 -10.25 5.21
N GLY A 49 -2.99 -9.90 5.07
CA GLY A 49 -1.89 -10.87 4.98
C GLY A 49 -1.79 -11.73 6.24
N ALA A 50 -1.95 -11.15 7.42
CA ALA A 50 -1.95 -11.89 8.68
C ALA A 50 -3.16 -12.82 8.82
N ALA A 51 -4.38 -12.32 8.57
CA ALA A 51 -5.59 -13.15 8.58
C ALA A 51 -5.48 -14.31 7.57
N ALA A 52 -4.94 -14.05 6.38
CA ALA A 52 -4.65 -15.08 5.39
C ALA A 52 -3.61 -16.10 5.87
N SER A 53 -2.57 -15.66 6.58
CA SER A 53 -1.55 -16.52 7.18
C SER A 53 -2.16 -17.44 8.23
N HIS A 54 -2.93 -16.88 9.18
CA HIS A 54 -3.60 -17.65 10.23
C HIS A 54 -4.62 -18.65 9.66
N ALA A 55 -5.40 -18.25 8.64
CA ALA A 55 -6.31 -19.17 7.95
C ALA A 55 -5.56 -20.35 7.30
N ARG A 56 -4.40 -20.11 6.67
CA ARG A 56 -3.54 -21.19 6.13
C ARG A 56 -3.00 -22.09 7.23
N ALA A 57 -2.55 -21.52 8.34
CA ALA A 57 -2.07 -22.27 9.50
C ALA A 57 -3.16 -23.15 10.12
N ALA A 58 -4.42 -22.71 10.06
CA ALA A 58 -5.60 -23.50 10.43
C ALA A 58 -6.01 -24.56 9.38
N GLY A 59 -5.23 -24.74 8.31
CA GLY A 59 -5.48 -25.73 7.26
C GLY A 59 -6.46 -25.28 6.17
N ARG A 60 -6.89 -24.02 6.17
CA ARG A 60 -7.76 -23.48 5.13
C ARG A 60 -6.97 -23.10 3.89
N ARG A 61 -7.49 -23.45 2.71
CA ARG A 61 -6.92 -22.97 1.45
C ARG A 61 -7.29 -21.51 1.24
N VAL A 62 -6.27 -20.71 0.92
CA VAL A 62 -6.41 -19.25 0.76
C VAL A 62 -5.92 -18.82 -0.61
N VAL A 63 -6.80 -18.20 -1.38
CA VAL A 63 -6.52 -17.60 -2.68
C VAL A 63 -6.48 -16.09 -2.50
N THR A 64 -5.35 -15.45 -2.85
CA THR A 64 -5.18 -14.00 -2.70
C THR A 64 -5.10 -13.33 -4.06
N ILE A 65 -5.84 -12.23 -4.21
CA ILE A 65 -5.86 -11.37 -5.39
C ILE A 65 -5.48 -9.97 -4.94
N ALA A 66 -4.51 -9.38 -5.62
CA ALA A 66 -4.26 -7.94 -5.54
C ALA A 66 -4.97 -7.28 -6.73
N ALA A 67 -5.99 -6.48 -6.45
CA ALA A 67 -6.66 -5.69 -7.48
C ALA A 67 -5.66 -4.72 -8.12
N SER A 68 -5.70 -4.60 -9.45
CA SER A 68 -4.82 -3.70 -10.17
C SER A 68 -5.62 -2.81 -11.12
N ALA A 69 -5.24 -1.55 -11.19
CA ALA A 69 -5.69 -0.65 -12.25
C ALA A 69 -5.27 -1.15 -13.65
N TRP A 70 -4.16 -1.90 -13.73
CA TRP A 70 -3.51 -2.32 -14.97
C TRP A 70 -4.06 -3.64 -15.52
N ALA A 71 -5.37 -3.86 -15.42
CA ALA A 71 -6.02 -5.03 -16.01
C ALA A 71 -5.97 -4.95 -17.55
N ARG A 72 -5.73 -6.08 -18.22
CA ARG A 72 -5.90 -6.16 -19.69
C ARG A 72 -7.37 -6.29 -20.09
N SER A 73 -8.21 -6.81 -19.19
CA SER A 73 -9.67 -6.82 -19.32
C SER A 73 -10.29 -6.95 -17.93
N ASN A 74 -11.56 -6.56 -17.78
CA ASN A 74 -12.30 -6.72 -16.52
C ASN A 74 -12.28 -8.18 -16.02
N ILE A 75 -12.37 -9.14 -16.95
CA ILE A 75 -12.44 -10.58 -16.63
C ILE A 75 -11.05 -11.18 -16.37
N SER A 76 -9.98 -10.65 -16.96
CA SER A 76 -8.61 -11.20 -16.81
C SER A 76 -8.12 -11.25 -15.36
N GLN A 77 -8.65 -10.40 -14.48
CA GLN A 77 -8.32 -10.42 -13.05
C GLN A 77 -9.11 -11.46 -12.26
N LEU A 78 -10.23 -11.93 -12.81
CA LEU A 78 -11.16 -12.88 -12.19
C LEU A 78 -10.98 -14.31 -12.72
N GLU A 79 -10.41 -14.49 -13.91
CA GLU A 79 -10.16 -15.82 -14.50
C GLU A 79 -9.48 -16.82 -13.55
N PRO A 80 -8.44 -16.45 -12.77
CA PRO A 80 -7.86 -17.38 -11.81
C PRO A 80 -8.84 -17.84 -10.74
N LEU A 81 -9.78 -17.00 -10.33
CA LEU A 81 -10.79 -17.38 -9.34
C LEU A 81 -11.72 -18.45 -9.91
N LEU A 82 -12.20 -18.22 -11.13
CA LEU A 82 -13.13 -19.13 -11.80
C LEU A 82 -12.54 -20.53 -12.03
N LEU A 83 -11.20 -20.65 -12.08
CA LEU A 83 -10.52 -21.92 -12.32
C LEU A 83 -9.98 -22.58 -11.04
N LEU A 84 -9.75 -21.81 -9.98
CA LEU A 84 -9.00 -22.28 -8.80
C LEU A 84 -9.84 -22.35 -7.54
N VAL A 85 -10.89 -21.55 -7.41
CA VAL A 85 -11.66 -21.42 -6.17
C VAL A 85 -12.72 -22.50 -6.07
N ASP A 86 -12.75 -23.16 -4.93
CA ASP A 86 -13.85 -24.02 -4.49
C ASP A 86 -14.62 -23.34 -3.34
N GLY A 87 -15.84 -23.79 -3.06
CA GLY A 87 -16.72 -23.15 -2.07
C GLY A 87 -16.21 -23.16 -0.63
N SER A 88 -15.20 -23.98 -0.32
CA SER A 88 -14.56 -23.99 1.00
C SER A 88 -13.40 -22.98 1.15
N ASP A 89 -12.92 -22.42 0.03
CA ASP A 89 -11.76 -21.54 0.03
C ASP A 89 -12.05 -20.19 0.70
N LEU A 90 -10.99 -19.58 1.25
CA LEU A 90 -10.99 -18.16 1.59
C LEU A 90 -10.40 -17.38 0.42
N VAL A 91 -11.18 -16.44 -0.12
CA VAL A 91 -10.73 -15.53 -1.17
C VAL A 91 -10.44 -14.17 -0.55
N VAL A 92 -9.17 -13.77 -0.62
CA VAL A 92 -8.68 -12.48 -0.15
C VAL A 92 -8.52 -11.54 -1.33
N VAL A 93 -9.22 -10.40 -1.31
CA VAL A 93 -9.14 -9.38 -2.36
C VAL A 93 -8.61 -8.09 -1.76
N ASP A 94 -7.35 -7.77 -2.05
CA ASP A 94 -6.73 -6.52 -1.61
C ASP A 94 -6.96 -5.40 -2.61
N ASP A 95 -7.00 -4.16 -2.11
CA ASP A 95 -7.18 -2.93 -2.89
C ASP A 95 -8.46 -2.92 -3.78
N VAL A 96 -9.59 -3.46 -3.30
CA VAL A 96 -10.80 -3.67 -4.14
C VAL A 96 -11.33 -2.40 -4.81
N HIS A 97 -11.15 -1.23 -4.20
CA HIS A 97 -11.48 0.09 -4.77
C HIS A 97 -10.75 0.39 -6.09
N ARG A 98 -9.72 -0.40 -6.44
CA ARG A 98 -9.03 -0.30 -7.73
C ARG A 98 -9.74 -1.00 -8.87
N LEU A 99 -10.63 -1.94 -8.55
CA LEU A 99 -11.45 -2.62 -9.54
C LEU A 99 -12.49 -1.66 -10.13
N GLN A 100 -12.77 -1.83 -11.41
CA GLN A 100 -13.88 -1.13 -12.05
C GLN A 100 -15.21 -1.68 -11.51
N PRO A 101 -16.28 -0.85 -11.39
CA PRO A 101 -17.55 -1.30 -10.83
C PRO A 101 -18.12 -2.57 -11.46
N PRO A 102 -18.11 -2.76 -12.80
CA PRO A 102 -18.59 -4.01 -13.41
C PRO A 102 -17.77 -5.24 -13.00
N THR A 103 -16.48 -5.07 -12.70
CA THR A 103 -15.60 -6.14 -12.22
C THR A 103 -15.92 -6.50 -10.78
N VAL A 104 -16.25 -5.51 -9.94
CA VAL A 104 -16.71 -5.74 -8.55
C VAL A 104 -18.00 -6.55 -8.54
N ASP A 105 -18.97 -6.19 -9.38
CA ASP A 105 -20.24 -6.91 -9.47
C ASP A 105 -20.03 -8.36 -9.94
N ALA A 106 -19.22 -8.56 -10.98
CA ALA A 106 -18.90 -9.90 -11.50
C ALA A 106 -18.14 -10.77 -10.48
N LEU A 107 -17.18 -10.17 -9.76
CA LEU A 107 -16.47 -10.81 -8.66
C LEU A 107 -17.46 -11.29 -7.58
N GLY A 108 -18.37 -10.40 -7.17
CA GLY A 108 -19.41 -10.73 -6.19
C GLY A 108 -20.32 -11.87 -6.58
N MET A 109 -20.84 -11.83 -7.81
CA MET A 109 -21.69 -12.89 -8.35
C MET A 109 -20.94 -14.23 -8.38
N ALA A 110 -19.74 -14.25 -8.97
CA ALA A 110 -18.95 -15.47 -9.09
C ALA A 110 -18.65 -16.12 -7.73
N LEU A 111 -18.31 -15.31 -6.72
CA LEU A 111 -17.94 -15.83 -5.39
C LEU A 111 -19.16 -16.25 -4.57
N THR A 112 -20.30 -15.57 -4.75
CA THR A 112 -21.58 -16.01 -4.17
C THR A 112 -21.98 -17.37 -4.75
N ASP A 113 -21.88 -17.53 -6.07
CA ASP A 113 -22.24 -18.79 -6.74
C ASP A 113 -21.32 -19.95 -6.34
N LEU A 114 -20.03 -19.67 -6.11
CA LEU A 114 -19.06 -20.66 -5.65
C LEU A 114 -19.23 -21.01 -4.15
N GLY A 115 -19.87 -20.14 -3.35
CA GLY A 115 -20.02 -20.33 -1.91
C GLY A 115 -18.75 -20.02 -1.10
N ALA A 116 -17.74 -19.40 -1.71
CA ALA A 116 -16.47 -19.09 -1.06
C ALA A 116 -16.62 -17.96 -0.03
N THR A 117 -15.81 -17.98 1.03
CA THR A 117 -15.78 -16.88 2.00
C THR A 117 -14.87 -15.77 1.50
N LEU A 118 -15.32 -14.53 1.69
CA LEU A 118 -14.61 -13.35 1.23
C LEU A 118 -13.99 -12.53 2.34
N LEU A 119 -12.76 -12.12 2.11
CA LEU A 119 -12.05 -11.15 2.94
C LEU A 119 -11.50 -10.05 2.03
N VAL A 120 -11.98 -8.83 2.19
CA VAL A 120 -11.77 -7.75 1.22
C VAL A 120 -11.11 -6.55 1.89
N GLY A 121 -10.07 -5.99 1.26
CA GLY A 121 -9.39 -4.77 1.72
C GLY A 121 -9.75 -3.56 0.85
N THR A 122 -10.00 -2.42 1.49
CA THR A 122 -10.24 -1.16 0.78
C THR A 122 -9.67 0.07 1.49
N HIS A 123 -9.33 1.08 0.70
CA HIS A 123 -8.96 2.43 1.17
C HIS A 123 -10.03 3.49 0.85
N GLY A 124 -11.08 3.09 0.16
CA GLY A 124 -12.18 3.96 -0.27
C GLY A 124 -13.46 3.16 -0.47
N GLN A 125 -14.32 3.63 -1.37
CA GLN A 125 -15.55 2.91 -1.71
C GLN A 125 -15.22 1.56 -2.35
N ALA A 126 -15.76 0.49 -1.77
CA ALA A 126 -15.56 -0.87 -2.24
C ALA A 126 -16.65 -1.30 -3.23
N GLY A 127 -17.78 -0.59 -3.25
CA GLY A 127 -18.96 -0.92 -4.04
C GLY A 127 -20.10 -1.49 -3.17
N SER A 128 -21.32 -1.38 -3.67
CA SER A 128 -22.55 -1.68 -2.91
C SER A 128 -22.68 -3.13 -2.47
N LEU A 129 -21.98 -4.06 -3.15
CA LEU A 129 -21.94 -5.47 -2.78
C LEU A 129 -21.24 -5.71 -1.43
N PHE A 130 -20.13 -4.99 -1.19
CA PHE A 130 -19.35 -5.18 0.04
C PHE A 130 -19.88 -4.30 1.19
N GLU A 131 -20.58 -3.22 0.86
CA GLU A 131 -21.18 -2.26 1.80
C GLU A 131 -22.54 -2.70 2.37
N ARG A 132 -22.93 -3.96 2.19
CA ARG A 132 -24.19 -4.49 2.71
C ARG A 132 -24.15 -4.74 4.22
N ALA A 133 -25.32 -4.71 4.86
CA ALA A 133 -25.46 -4.82 6.31
C ALA A 133 -25.20 -6.23 6.86
N GLU A 134 -25.33 -7.26 6.02
CA GLU A 134 -25.02 -8.64 6.35
C GLU A 134 -23.51 -8.97 6.37
N ASN A 135 -22.69 -8.07 5.81
CA ASN A 135 -21.24 -8.25 5.80
C ASN A 135 -20.64 -7.73 7.13
N GLU A 136 -19.54 -8.34 7.54
CA GLU A 136 -18.75 -7.83 8.67
C GLU A 136 -17.87 -6.67 8.20
N HIS A 137 -17.86 -5.57 8.95
CA HIS A 137 -17.08 -4.36 8.64
C HIS A 137 -16.07 -4.07 9.74
N VAL A 138 -14.78 -4.13 9.40
CA VAL A 138 -13.67 -3.89 10.33
C VAL A 138 -12.90 -2.65 9.88
N GLY A 139 -13.03 -1.57 10.63
CA GLY A 139 -12.34 -0.30 10.36
C GLY A 139 -10.99 -0.22 11.08
N LEU A 140 -9.93 0.06 10.34
CA LEU A 140 -8.58 0.25 10.87
C LEU A 140 -8.28 1.74 11.08
N ALA A 141 -7.94 2.11 12.31
CA ALA A 141 -7.44 3.43 12.65
C ALA A 141 -5.92 3.57 12.42
N GLY A 142 -5.31 4.70 12.77
CA GLY A 142 -3.85 4.76 12.96
C GLY A 142 -3.41 3.91 14.17
N LEU A 143 -2.12 3.62 14.28
CA LEU A 143 -1.53 3.02 15.48
C LEU A 143 -1.62 3.99 16.65
N ASP A 144 -1.94 3.46 17.83
CA ASP A 144 -1.87 4.24 19.05
C ASP A 144 -0.43 4.46 19.52
N ARG A 145 -0.25 5.28 20.56
CA ARG A 145 1.09 5.59 21.07
C ARG A 145 1.84 4.38 21.61
N ALA A 146 1.14 3.37 22.13
CA ALA A 146 1.78 2.15 22.62
C ALA A 146 2.38 1.34 21.46
N ALA A 147 1.64 1.14 20.38
CA ALA A 147 2.16 0.50 19.18
C ALA A 147 3.30 1.31 18.52
N VAL A 148 3.16 2.64 18.46
CA VAL A 148 4.24 3.51 17.96
C VAL A 148 5.49 3.38 18.83
N ALA A 149 5.35 3.32 20.16
CA ALA A 149 6.47 3.15 21.07
C ALA A 149 7.29 1.89 20.77
N LEU A 150 6.62 0.78 20.45
CA LEU A 150 7.29 -0.48 20.08
C LEU A 150 8.12 -0.33 18.81
N LEU A 151 7.57 0.29 17.75
CA LEU A 151 8.29 0.52 16.49
C LEU A 151 9.46 1.48 16.65
N VAL A 152 9.26 2.56 17.39
CA VAL A 152 10.30 3.55 17.66
C VAL A 152 11.40 2.89 18.52
N SER A 153 11.03 2.09 19.53
CA SER A 153 12.02 1.38 20.35
C SER A 153 12.88 0.43 19.53
N GLU A 154 12.25 -0.36 18.66
CA GLU A 154 12.92 -1.25 17.70
C GLU A 154 13.91 -0.46 16.83
N ALA A 155 13.43 0.62 16.21
CA ALA A 155 14.22 1.41 15.27
C ALA A 155 15.41 2.14 15.90
N PHE A 156 15.32 2.51 17.19
CA PHE A 156 16.40 3.19 17.91
C PHE A 156 17.23 2.26 18.80
N GLY A 157 16.89 0.97 18.87
CA GLY A 157 17.59 0.00 19.71
C GLY A 157 17.57 0.31 21.21
N ARG A 158 16.56 1.06 21.69
CA ARG A 158 16.37 1.40 23.11
C ARG A 158 14.90 1.35 23.46
N GLU A 159 14.58 0.91 24.67
CA GLU A 159 13.20 0.86 25.15
C GLU A 159 12.64 2.28 25.35
N MET A 160 11.45 2.54 24.81
CA MET A 160 10.71 3.78 24.96
C MET A 160 9.26 3.49 25.34
N GLY A 161 8.73 4.27 26.28
CA GLY A 161 7.33 4.20 26.67
C GLY A 161 6.42 5.08 25.79
N PRO A 162 5.09 4.90 25.87
CA PRO A 162 4.11 5.73 25.16
C PRO A 162 4.17 7.23 25.51
N SER A 163 4.79 7.58 26.64
CA SER A 163 5.00 8.93 27.16
C SER A 163 6.34 9.56 26.73
N ASP A 164 7.22 8.82 26.03
CA ASP A 164 8.48 9.37 25.52
C ASP A 164 8.19 10.50 24.50
N PRO A 165 8.81 11.68 24.61
CA PRO A 165 8.59 12.81 23.68
C PRO A 165 8.83 12.45 22.21
N LEU A 166 9.78 11.56 21.92
CA LEU A 166 10.05 11.12 20.54
C LEU A 166 8.92 10.24 20.01
N VAL A 167 8.36 9.36 20.85
CA VAL A 167 7.17 8.56 20.51
C VAL A 167 5.98 9.48 20.23
N ALA A 168 5.76 10.47 21.08
CA ALA A 168 4.70 11.46 20.86
C ALA A 168 4.91 12.28 19.58
N ALA A 169 6.16 12.61 19.25
CA ALA A 169 6.53 13.31 18.02
C ALA A 169 6.23 12.49 16.77
N PHE A 170 6.72 11.24 16.71
CA PHE A 170 6.45 10.34 15.58
C PHE A 170 4.97 10.02 15.43
N HIS A 171 4.26 9.75 16.54
CA HIS A 171 2.83 9.49 16.49
C HIS A 171 2.07 10.68 15.90
N ARG A 172 2.36 11.91 16.33
CA ARG A 172 1.70 13.11 15.80
C ARG A 172 2.09 13.42 14.37
N ALA A 173 3.38 13.33 14.02
CA ALA A 173 3.87 13.61 12.67
C ALA A 173 3.30 12.64 11.62
N THR A 174 3.06 11.39 12.01
CA THR A 174 2.59 10.33 11.10
C THR A 174 1.10 10.04 11.24
N ASN A 175 0.43 10.67 12.21
CA ASN A 175 -0.92 10.32 12.67
C ASN A 175 -1.08 8.82 12.98
N GLY A 176 -0.02 8.19 13.49
CA GLY A 176 0.04 6.76 13.75
C GLY A 176 -0.01 5.87 12.49
N ARG A 177 0.07 6.41 11.27
CA ARG A 177 0.06 5.58 10.03
C ARG A 177 1.33 4.72 9.96
N PRO A 178 1.25 3.37 9.95
CA PRO A 178 2.42 2.49 9.87
C PRO A 178 3.34 2.79 8.70
N SER A 179 2.78 3.07 7.51
CA SER A 179 3.57 3.38 6.30
C SER A 179 4.40 4.65 6.46
N ALA A 180 3.79 5.73 6.93
CA ALA A 180 4.49 6.99 7.19
C ALA A 180 5.50 6.84 8.33
N LEU A 181 5.16 6.08 9.37
CA LEU A 181 6.08 5.80 10.46
C LEU A 181 7.31 5.01 9.97
N ARG A 182 7.13 3.95 9.19
CA ARG A 182 8.24 3.22 8.57
C ARG A 182 9.05 4.09 7.61
N ALA A 183 8.42 5.02 6.89
CA ALA A 183 9.15 5.99 6.07
C ALA A 183 10.09 6.90 6.87
N HIS A 184 9.75 7.23 8.11
CA HIS A 184 10.66 7.98 8.99
C HIS A 184 11.69 7.08 9.67
N LEU A 185 11.28 5.89 10.13
CA LEU A 185 12.13 5.01 10.92
C LEU A 185 13.14 4.21 10.09
N ASP A 186 12.80 3.87 8.85
CA ASP A 186 13.70 3.08 7.99
C ASP A 186 14.75 3.96 7.29
N ASP A 187 14.60 5.29 7.33
CA ASP A 187 15.59 6.24 6.80
C ASP A 187 16.58 6.66 7.92
N PRO A 188 17.87 6.32 7.81
CA PRO A 188 18.85 6.62 8.84
C PRO A 188 19.08 8.13 9.01
N ASP A 189 19.02 8.92 7.92
CA ASP A 189 19.24 10.36 7.98
C ASP A 189 18.08 11.04 8.70
N VAL A 190 16.84 10.59 8.43
CA VAL A 190 15.64 11.07 9.12
C VAL A 190 15.71 10.73 10.62
N ARG A 191 16.09 9.49 10.97
CA ARG A 191 16.26 9.08 12.37
C ARG A 191 17.33 9.91 13.08
N GLU A 192 18.49 10.12 12.45
CA GLU A 192 19.58 10.90 13.04
C GLU A 192 19.13 12.35 13.27
N ALA A 193 18.53 12.99 12.25
CA ALA A 193 18.02 14.35 12.35
C ALA A 193 17.03 14.51 13.51
N VAL A 194 16.05 13.61 13.64
CA VAL A 194 15.04 13.68 14.71
C VAL A 194 15.62 13.35 16.08
N SER A 195 16.59 12.42 16.17
CA SER A 195 17.23 12.07 17.45
C SER A 195 18.20 13.14 17.97
N GLY A 196 18.86 13.87 17.07
CA GLY A 196 19.78 14.96 17.39
C GLY A 196 19.09 16.22 17.92
N MET A 197 17.76 16.29 17.79
CA MET A 197 16.95 17.41 18.26
C MET A 197 16.86 17.44 19.79
N ARG A 198 17.82 18.12 20.42
CA ARG A 198 17.74 18.53 21.82
C ARG A 198 16.82 19.75 21.93
N VAL A 199 15.51 19.53 21.94
CA VAL A 199 14.54 20.64 22.02
C VAL A 199 13.79 20.59 23.35
N PRO A 200 13.72 21.71 24.10
CA PRO A 200 12.97 21.76 25.36
C PRO A 200 11.46 21.69 25.19
N ASP A 201 10.94 21.90 23.97
CA ASP A 201 9.51 21.85 23.65
C ASP A 201 9.16 20.63 22.75
N PRO A 202 8.34 19.68 23.24
CA PRO A 202 7.80 18.57 22.45
C PRO A 202 7.08 19.00 21.17
N GLY A 203 6.48 20.20 21.12
CA GLY A 203 5.79 20.72 19.93
C GLY A 203 6.75 20.97 18.76
N MET A 204 7.97 21.40 19.05
CA MET A 204 9.00 21.64 18.04
C MET A 204 9.53 20.33 17.44
N ILE A 205 9.67 19.27 18.26
CA ILE A 205 10.09 17.94 17.77
C ILE A 205 9.04 17.37 16.81
N VAL A 206 7.75 17.58 17.09
CA VAL A 206 6.65 17.18 16.18
C VAL A 206 6.75 17.88 14.84
N GLN A 207 6.90 19.22 14.85
CA GLN A 207 6.98 20.00 13.61
C GLN A 207 8.20 19.61 12.79
N ALA A 208 9.33 19.39 13.44
CA ALA A 208 10.55 19.00 12.78
C ALA A 208 10.43 17.58 12.21
N ALA A 209 9.95 16.60 12.99
CA ALA A 209 9.68 15.25 12.51
C ALA A 209 8.76 15.24 11.27
N ALA A 210 7.72 16.08 11.26
CA ALA A 210 6.80 16.20 10.12
C ALA A 210 7.43 16.80 8.85
N ARG A 211 8.55 17.54 8.97
CA ARG A 211 9.22 18.22 7.84
C ARG A 211 10.42 17.46 7.30
N VAL A 212 11.15 16.75 8.16
CA VAL A 212 12.43 16.11 7.80
C VAL A 212 12.26 15.14 6.62
N LEU A 213 11.22 14.30 6.62
CA LEU A 213 11.00 13.36 5.50
C LEU A 213 10.63 14.10 4.19
N PRO A 214 9.65 15.02 4.15
CA PRO A 214 9.39 15.84 2.96
C PRO A 214 10.63 16.58 2.43
N GLU A 215 11.40 17.24 3.29
CA GLU A 215 12.61 17.97 2.90
C GLU A 215 13.68 17.02 2.33
N ARG A 216 13.86 15.85 2.94
CA ARG A 216 14.78 14.81 2.46
C ARG A 216 14.40 14.31 1.07
N VAL A 217 13.11 14.01 0.86
CA VAL A 217 12.57 13.56 -0.42
C VAL A 217 12.76 14.66 -1.49
N GLN A 218 12.43 15.92 -1.17
CA GLN A 218 12.65 17.03 -2.09
C GLN A 218 14.12 17.21 -2.45
N HIS A 219 15.02 17.09 -1.48
CA HIS A 219 16.46 17.15 -1.72
C HIS A 219 16.94 15.99 -2.62
N GLN A 220 16.38 14.78 -2.48
CA GLN A 220 16.67 13.66 -3.38
C GLN A 220 16.18 13.93 -4.80
N VAL A 221 14.95 14.41 -4.95
CA VAL A 221 14.36 14.73 -6.26
C VAL A 221 15.15 15.83 -6.96
N ALA A 222 15.62 16.85 -6.24
CA ALA A 222 16.41 17.95 -6.79
C ALA A 222 17.76 17.50 -7.39
N ARG A 223 18.26 16.31 -7.03
CA ARG A 223 19.47 15.72 -7.60
C ARG A 223 19.24 14.96 -8.90
N LEU A 224 17.97 14.74 -9.27
CA LEU A 224 17.60 14.05 -10.49
C LEU A 224 17.53 15.02 -11.67
N ASP A 225 17.98 14.56 -12.84
CA ASP A 225 17.73 15.27 -14.10
C ASP A 225 16.26 15.17 -14.54
N GLY A 226 15.89 15.87 -15.62
CA GLY A 226 14.51 15.92 -16.08
C GLY A 226 13.94 14.55 -16.49
N GLU A 227 14.74 13.68 -17.09
CA GLU A 227 14.30 12.34 -17.53
C GLU A 227 14.12 11.41 -16.33
N GLN A 228 15.02 11.49 -15.35
CA GLN A 228 14.92 10.76 -14.10
C GLN A 228 13.72 11.23 -13.25
N GLN A 229 13.42 12.53 -13.23
CA GLN A 229 12.21 13.03 -12.57
C GLN A 229 10.94 12.53 -13.25
N ILE A 230 10.91 12.46 -14.58
CA ILE A 230 9.80 11.85 -15.33
C ILE A 230 9.68 10.36 -14.99
N ALA A 231 10.78 9.60 -14.97
CA ALA A 231 10.77 8.18 -14.59
C ALA A 231 10.24 7.97 -13.17
N LEU A 232 10.66 8.79 -12.21
CA LEU A 232 10.16 8.74 -10.84
C LEU A 232 8.64 9.03 -10.79
N ALA A 233 8.18 10.04 -11.54
CA ALA A 233 6.76 10.37 -11.65
C ALA A 233 5.94 9.25 -12.32
N ILE A 234 6.50 8.56 -13.32
CA ILE A 234 5.89 7.38 -13.96
C ILE A 234 5.66 6.28 -12.94
N VAL A 235 6.67 5.96 -12.12
CA VAL A 235 6.51 4.94 -11.06
C VAL A 235 5.50 5.41 -10.00
N ALA A 236 5.44 6.71 -9.70
CA ALA A 236 4.53 7.24 -8.70
C ALA A 236 3.07 7.17 -9.16
N LEU A 237 2.79 7.63 -10.39
CA LEU A 237 1.47 7.59 -11.03
C LEU A 237 1.05 6.17 -11.38
N GLY A 238 2.00 5.30 -11.71
CA GLY A 238 1.76 3.88 -11.96
C GLY A 238 1.17 3.14 -10.76
N GLY A 239 1.54 3.58 -9.55
CA GLY A 239 1.14 2.91 -8.31
C GLY A 239 1.88 1.58 -8.09
N GLU A 240 1.51 0.86 -7.03
CA GLU A 240 2.23 -0.34 -6.60
C GLU A 240 2.03 -1.58 -7.48
N THR A 241 0.93 -1.61 -8.24
CA THR A 241 0.52 -2.77 -9.03
C THR A 241 0.85 -2.63 -10.52
N VAL A 242 1.57 -1.56 -10.90
CA VAL A 242 2.02 -1.37 -12.28
C VAL A 242 2.93 -2.52 -12.72
N PRO A 243 2.68 -3.13 -13.90
CA PRO A 243 3.51 -4.19 -14.42
C PRO A 243 4.94 -3.73 -14.71
N ALA A 244 5.94 -4.57 -14.38
CA ALA A 244 7.36 -4.23 -14.56
C ALA A 244 7.71 -3.90 -16.02
N ASN A 245 7.23 -4.71 -16.97
CA ASN A 245 7.42 -4.47 -18.41
C ASN A 245 6.85 -3.13 -18.87
N LEU A 246 5.74 -2.67 -18.27
CA LEU A 246 5.16 -1.36 -18.59
C LEU A 246 6.05 -0.24 -18.07
N LEU A 247 6.54 -0.34 -16.83
CA LEU A 247 7.50 0.63 -16.29
C LEU A 247 8.79 0.68 -17.11
N GLU A 248 9.31 -0.46 -17.54
CA GLU A 248 10.53 -0.52 -18.35
C GLU A 248 10.37 0.21 -19.68
N VAL A 249 9.22 0.05 -20.35
CA VAL A 249 8.91 0.75 -21.60
C VAL A 249 8.65 2.24 -21.37
N ALA A 250 7.91 2.61 -20.32
CA ALA A 250 7.51 3.99 -20.08
C ALA A 250 8.64 4.87 -19.51
N ALA A 251 9.37 4.35 -18.52
CA ALA A 251 10.36 5.11 -17.73
C ALA A 251 11.81 4.85 -18.15
N GLY A 252 12.10 3.68 -18.73
CA GLY A 252 13.47 3.25 -18.98
C GLY A 252 14.15 2.68 -17.72
N VAL A 253 14.90 1.59 -17.90
CA VAL A 253 15.57 0.88 -16.80
C VAL A 253 16.66 1.73 -16.13
N ASP A 254 17.43 2.46 -16.92
CA ASP A 254 18.56 3.23 -16.41
C ASP A 254 18.11 4.43 -15.58
N GLN A 255 17.03 5.11 -15.98
CA GLN A 255 16.44 6.21 -15.23
C GLN A 255 15.86 5.71 -13.89
N MET A 256 15.13 4.59 -13.90
CA MET A 256 14.64 3.99 -12.66
C MET A 256 15.77 3.50 -11.74
N ARG A 257 16.88 3.00 -12.32
CA ARG A 257 18.08 2.64 -11.56
C ARG A 257 18.69 3.85 -10.86
N ALA A 258 18.84 4.98 -11.57
CA ALA A 258 19.33 6.22 -10.97
C ALA A 258 18.45 6.68 -9.79
N CYS A 259 17.12 6.58 -9.92
CA CYS A 259 16.19 6.85 -8.82
C CYS A 259 16.36 5.88 -7.63
N ALA A 260 16.74 4.63 -7.87
CA ALA A 260 17.03 3.65 -6.82
C ALA A 260 18.37 3.91 -6.13
N GLU A 261 19.40 4.35 -6.87
CA GLU A 261 20.73 4.69 -6.34
C GLU A 261 20.67 5.88 -5.38
N ILE A 262 19.79 6.86 -5.62
CA ILE A 262 19.57 7.96 -4.67
C ILE A 262 18.62 7.62 -3.51
N GLY A 263 18.09 6.39 -3.48
CA GLY A 263 17.33 5.83 -2.36
C GLY A 263 15.81 6.01 -2.43
N LEU A 264 15.25 6.59 -3.50
CA LEU A 264 13.80 6.79 -3.62
C LEU A 264 13.07 5.52 -4.04
N LEU A 265 13.68 4.75 -4.94
CA LEU A 265 13.15 3.47 -5.41
C LEU A 265 13.93 2.28 -4.83
N ARG A 266 13.30 1.10 -4.89
CA ARG A 266 13.92 -0.20 -4.71
C ARG A 266 13.51 -1.13 -5.85
N ARG A 267 14.38 -2.07 -6.18
CA ARG A 267 14.02 -3.16 -7.09
C ARG A 267 13.10 -4.14 -6.35
N ALA A 268 12.02 -4.57 -7.00
CA ALA A 268 11.14 -5.58 -6.43
C ALA A 268 11.64 -7.00 -6.76
N ASP A 269 11.34 -7.97 -5.89
CA ASP A 269 11.83 -9.36 -6.00
C ASP A 269 11.39 -10.04 -7.31
N TYR A 270 10.20 -9.67 -7.81
CA TYR A 270 9.63 -10.21 -9.04
C TYR A 270 9.92 -9.33 -10.29
N GLY A 271 10.91 -8.46 -10.20
CA GLY A 271 11.28 -7.51 -11.26
C GLY A 271 10.56 -6.16 -11.17
N GLY A 272 11.12 -5.15 -11.84
CA GLY A 272 10.65 -3.76 -11.81
C GLY A 272 11.14 -2.95 -10.60
N TYR A 273 10.64 -1.72 -10.51
CA TYR A 273 10.99 -0.76 -9.46
C TYR A 273 9.74 -0.27 -8.72
N ARG A 274 9.88 -0.04 -7.42
CA ARG A 274 8.81 0.46 -6.54
C ARG A 274 9.38 1.44 -5.53
N PHE A 275 8.53 2.31 -5.00
CA PHE A 275 8.90 3.10 -3.83
C PHE A 275 9.18 2.18 -2.64
N ARG A 276 10.13 2.59 -1.80
CA ARG A 276 10.40 1.88 -0.54
C ARG A 276 9.19 1.92 0.38
N GLN A 277 8.47 3.05 0.38
CA GLN A 277 7.35 3.31 1.26
C GLN A 277 6.23 4.06 0.51
N GLY A 278 4.97 3.70 0.78
CA GLY A 278 3.81 4.32 0.16
C GLY A 278 3.73 5.84 0.41
N SER A 279 4.09 6.31 1.60
CA SER A 279 4.07 7.74 1.93
C SER A 279 5.09 8.56 1.14
N VAL A 280 6.22 7.98 0.74
CA VAL A 280 7.16 8.67 -0.17
C VAL A 280 6.53 8.81 -1.55
N ARG A 281 5.85 7.76 -2.04
CA ARG A 281 5.10 7.83 -3.30
C ARG A 281 4.02 8.92 -3.27
N GLU A 282 3.25 9.00 -2.17
CA GLU A 282 2.21 10.02 -1.93
C GLU A 282 2.82 11.43 -2.02
N MET A 283 3.91 11.69 -1.28
CA MET A 283 4.62 12.97 -1.34
C MET A 283 5.10 13.32 -2.75
N ILE A 284 5.70 12.38 -3.47
CA ILE A 284 6.12 12.60 -4.86
C ILE A 284 4.91 12.93 -5.72
N THR A 285 3.87 12.10 -5.66
CA THR A 285 2.64 12.30 -6.45
C THR A 285 2.09 13.70 -6.25
N MET A 286 1.99 14.18 -5.01
CA MET A 286 1.47 15.51 -4.68
C MET A 286 2.40 16.67 -5.06
N SER A 287 3.71 16.45 -5.15
CA SER A 287 4.72 17.50 -5.37
C SER A 287 5.29 17.56 -6.79
N VAL A 288 5.03 16.56 -7.64
CA VAL A 288 5.49 16.55 -9.03
C VAL A 288 4.96 17.77 -9.78
N ALA A 289 5.87 18.50 -10.43
CA ALA A 289 5.53 19.67 -11.24
C ALA A 289 4.55 19.29 -12.38
N PRO A 290 3.58 20.15 -12.74
CA PRO A 290 2.56 19.83 -13.74
C PRO A 290 3.12 19.37 -15.10
N GLN A 291 4.25 19.93 -15.54
CA GLN A 291 4.90 19.56 -16.79
C GLN A 291 5.48 18.13 -16.74
N VAL A 292 6.15 17.78 -15.63
CA VAL A 292 6.69 16.43 -15.41
C VAL A 292 5.56 15.42 -15.30
N ARG A 293 4.49 15.76 -14.57
CA ARG A 293 3.29 14.93 -14.45
C ARG A 293 2.67 14.67 -15.82
N SER A 294 2.49 15.69 -16.64
CA SER A 294 1.92 15.55 -17.99
C SER A 294 2.78 14.65 -18.89
N ALA A 295 4.11 14.83 -18.86
CA ALA A 295 5.03 13.98 -19.61
C ALA A 295 5.00 12.52 -19.13
N ALA A 296 4.98 12.30 -17.82
CA ALA A 296 4.88 10.97 -17.21
C ALA A 296 3.58 10.25 -17.58
N SER A 297 2.43 10.93 -17.41
CA SER A 297 1.12 10.38 -17.80
C SER A 297 1.08 10.02 -19.28
N LYS A 298 1.61 10.88 -20.16
CA LYS A 298 1.66 10.62 -21.60
C LYS A 298 2.47 9.34 -21.91
N ARG A 299 3.68 9.20 -21.36
CA ARG A 299 4.52 8.01 -21.58
C ARG A 299 3.90 6.73 -21.01
N LEU A 300 3.25 6.82 -19.86
CA LEU A 300 2.52 5.69 -19.28
C LEU A 300 1.40 5.19 -20.21
N VAL A 301 0.64 6.11 -20.80
CA VAL A 301 -0.46 5.78 -21.73
C VAL A 301 0.08 5.19 -23.02
N GLU A 302 1.11 5.80 -23.61
CA GLU A 302 1.75 5.28 -24.84
C GLU A 302 2.32 3.86 -24.62
N ALA A 303 2.94 3.61 -23.47
CA ALA A 303 3.44 2.28 -23.11
C ALA A 303 2.30 1.29 -22.83
N ALA A 304 1.21 1.74 -22.19
CA ALA A 304 0.03 0.93 -21.95
C ALA A 304 -0.61 0.46 -23.26
N ASP A 305 -0.81 1.38 -24.21
CA ASP A 305 -1.36 1.10 -25.54
C ASP A 305 -0.46 0.13 -26.31
N ALA A 306 0.85 0.36 -26.32
CA ALA A 306 1.82 -0.52 -26.99
C ALA A 306 1.83 -1.94 -26.44
N LEU A 307 1.49 -2.13 -25.17
CA LEU A 307 1.48 -3.42 -24.47
C LEU A 307 0.07 -4.01 -24.30
N GLY A 308 -0.97 -3.36 -24.84
CA GLY A 308 -2.36 -3.81 -24.84
C GLY A 308 -3.04 -3.74 -23.47
N TYR A 309 -2.71 -2.76 -22.64
CA TYR A 309 -3.46 -2.46 -21.40
C TYR A 309 -4.59 -1.47 -21.70
N HIS A 310 -5.74 -1.66 -21.05
CA HIS A 310 -6.88 -0.74 -21.20
C HIS A 310 -6.89 0.25 -20.04
N LEU A 311 -6.17 1.36 -20.19
CA LEU A 311 -6.11 2.40 -19.17
C LEU A 311 -6.18 3.79 -19.80
N ARG A 312 -7.21 4.56 -19.42
CA ARG A 312 -7.37 5.94 -19.85
C ARG A 312 -6.55 6.87 -18.96
N PRO A 313 -6.02 7.99 -19.48
CA PRO A 313 -5.28 8.97 -18.68
C PRO A 313 -6.02 9.44 -17.41
N SER A 314 -7.35 9.62 -17.52
CA SER A 314 -8.21 10.02 -16.40
C SER A 314 -8.34 8.95 -15.29
N GLU A 315 -8.10 7.69 -15.62
CA GLU A 315 -8.13 6.59 -14.66
C GLU A 315 -6.83 6.57 -13.84
N ILE A 316 -5.68 6.85 -14.46
CA ILE A 316 -4.38 7.02 -13.76
C ILE A 316 -4.49 8.11 -12.68
N GLU A 317 -5.11 9.24 -13.01
CA GLU A 317 -5.28 10.35 -12.06
C GLU A 317 -6.22 10.00 -10.90
N ARG A 318 -7.29 9.23 -11.17
CA ARG A 318 -8.20 8.74 -10.13
C ARG A 318 -7.46 7.82 -9.15
N TYR A 319 -6.56 6.97 -9.63
CA TYR A 319 -5.74 6.10 -8.78
C TYR A 319 -4.66 6.86 -8.00
N ALA A 320 -4.20 8.00 -8.51
CA ALA A 320 -3.27 8.89 -7.83
C ALA A 320 -3.92 9.69 -6.67
N THR A 321 -5.26 9.82 -6.64
CA THR A 321 -6.00 10.63 -5.64
C THR A 321 -6.52 9.88 -4.42
N TRP A 322 -6.40 8.55 -4.35
CA TRP A 322 -6.83 7.77 -3.16
C TRP A 322 -5.78 7.74 -2.04
N TYR A 323 -4.73 8.56 -2.16
CA TYR A 323 -3.59 8.65 -1.25
C TYR A 323 -3.48 10.06 -0.70
#